data_AF-A0A855XT53-F1
#
_entry.id   AF-A0A855XT53-F1
#
_cell.length_a   1.000
_cell.length_b   1.000
_cell.length_c   1.000
_cell.angle_alpha   90.00
_cell.angle_beta   90.00
_cell.angle_gamma   90.00
#
_symmetry.space_group_name_H-M   'P 1'
#
loop_
_entity.id
_entity.type
_entity.pdbx_description
1 polymer ?
#
loop_
_entity_poly.entity_id
_entity_poly.type
_entity_poly.pdbx_seq_one_letter_code
_entity_poly.pdbx_strand_id
1 'polypeptide(L)'
;MDFELRAVPKPKHKRFKRTAKQRGQITSDVYDKALERSGGYCERCGKGGYLECAHLIRRWKVEVETTINDVAMLCGPSVNTGTCHNIIDYTSKGKEWAEEYRKKLYKMN
;
A
#
# COMPACT_ATOMS: atom_id res chain seq x y z
N MET A 1 47.35 -20.49 3.29
CA MET A 1 46.47 -20.22 2.14
C MET A 1 46.10 -18.76 2.22
N ASP A 2 46.72 -17.93 1.40
CA ASP A 2 46.51 -16.48 1.38
C ASP A 2 45.34 -16.13 0.47
N PHE A 3 44.39 -15.35 1.00
CA PHE A 3 43.22 -14.88 0.25
C PHE A 3 43.59 -13.58 -0.48
N GLU A 4 43.63 -13.61 -1.81
CA GLU A 4 43.87 -12.42 -2.64
C GLU A 4 42.54 -11.70 -2.95
N LEU A 5 42.36 -10.48 -2.47
CA LEU A 5 41.16 -9.68 -2.73
C LEU A 5 41.30 -8.91 -4.06
N ARG A 6 40.61 -9.37 -5.10
CA ARG A 6 40.49 -8.64 -6.38
C ARG A 6 39.28 -7.69 -6.34
N ALA A 7 39.49 -6.50 -5.80
CA ALA A 7 38.42 -5.51 -5.67
C ALA A 7 38.00 -4.93 -7.03
N VAL A 8 36.70 -4.94 -7.31
CA VAL A 8 36.09 -4.35 -8.52
C VAL A 8 35.46 -3.00 -8.15
N PRO A 9 35.58 -1.94 -8.97
CA PRO A 9 34.99 -0.64 -8.65
C PRO A 9 33.47 -0.74 -8.54
N LYS A 10 32.90 -0.08 -7.50
CA LYS A 10 31.45 -0.01 -7.33
C LYS A 10 30.80 0.70 -8.53
N PRO A 11 29.66 0.20 -9.04
CA PRO A 11 28.91 0.89 -10.09
C PRO A 11 28.53 2.32 -9.67
N LYS A 12 28.68 3.30 -10.59
CA LYS A 12 28.34 4.71 -10.34
C LYS A 12 26.87 5.06 -10.64
N HIS A 13 26.13 4.18 -11.31
CA HIS A 13 24.74 4.42 -11.66
C HIS A 13 23.78 3.99 -10.54
N LYS A 14 22.62 4.63 -10.49
CA LYS A 14 21.52 4.19 -9.61
C LYS A 14 20.90 2.90 -10.13
N ARG A 15 20.09 2.25 -9.29
CA ARG A 15 19.34 1.06 -9.70
C ARG A 15 18.40 1.39 -10.86
N PHE A 16 18.42 0.57 -11.90
CA PHE A 16 17.52 0.73 -13.06
C PHE A 16 16.05 0.48 -12.68
N LYS A 17 15.76 -0.61 -11.95
CA LYS A 17 14.39 -0.97 -11.54
C LYS A 17 13.97 -0.21 -10.28
N ARG A 18 12.72 0.27 -10.25
CA ARG A 18 12.09 0.83 -9.05
C ARG A 18 12.14 -0.18 -7.89
N THR A 19 12.44 0.32 -6.70
CA THR A 19 12.34 -0.45 -5.45
C THR A 19 10.89 -0.73 -5.09
N ALA A 20 10.61 -1.74 -4.26
CA ALA A 20 9.26 -1.99 -3.74
C ALA A 20 8.69 -0.76 -3.01
N LYS A 21 9.54 0.01 -2.31
CA LYS A 21 9.14 1.29 -1.70
C LYS A 21 8.62 2.29 -2.73
N GLN A 22 9.34 2.45 -3.85
CA GLN A 22 8.98 3.38 -4.91
C GLN A 22 7.75 2.92 -5.71
N ARG A 23 7.60 1.61 -5.97
CA ARG A 23 6.42 1.08 -6.66
C ARG A 23 5.17 1.20 -5.80
N GLY A 24 5.29 0.82 -4.54
CA GLY A 24 4.21 0.89 -3.57
C GLY A 24 4.02 2.27 -2.92
N GLN A 25 4.51 3.34 -3.53
CA GLN A 25 4.33 4.69 -3.03
C GLN A 25 2.92 5.17 -3.39
N ILE A 26 2.13 5.54 -2.40
CA ILE A 26 0.86 6.23 -2.61
C ILE A 26 1.21 7.67 -3.01
N THR A 27 0.89 8.05 -4.25
CA THR A 27 1.06 9.42 -4.73
C THR A 27 -0.06 10.31 -4.21
N SER A 28 0.11 11.64 -4.26
CA SER A 28 -0.94 12.59 -3.89
C SER A 28 -2.20 12.38 -4.74
N ASP A 29 -2.04 12.23 -6.05
CA ASP A 29 -3.17 11.95 -6.97
C ASP A 29 -3.96 10.69 -6.60
N VAL A 30 -3.27 9.60 -6.23
CA VAL A 30 -3.93 8.37 -5.77
C VAL A 30 -4.64 8.59 -4.44
N TYR A 31 -4.02 9.33 -3.52
CA TYR A 31 -4.62 9.68 -2.24
C TYR A 31 -5.90 10.51 -2.41
N ASP A 32 -5.82 11.58 -3.19
CA ASP A 32 -6.93 12.53 -3.41
C ASP A 32 -8.13 11.82 -4.06
N LYS A 33 -7.88 10.99 -5.08
CA LYS A 33 -8.93 10.19 -5.72
C LYS A 33 -9.52 9.13 -4.79
N ALA A 34 -8.71 8.50 -3.93
CA ALA A 34 -9.21 7.55 -2.95
C ALA A 34 -10.07 8.26 -1.90
N LEU A 35 -9.67 9.45 -1.46
CA LEU A 35 -10.45 10.30 -0.55
C LEU A 35 -11.78 10.71 -1.17
N GLU A 36 -11.78 11.17 -2.42
CA GLU A 36 -12.98 11.51 -3.18
C GLU A 36 -13.93 10.30 -3.29
N ARG A 37 -13.41 9.14 -3.72
CA ARG A 37 -14.19 7.89 -3.80
C ARG A 37 -14.82 7.51 -2.46
N SER A 38 -14.07 7.69 -1.36
CA SER A 38 -14.54 7.36 -0.02
C SER A 38 -15.62 8.31 0.51
N GLY A 39 -15.75 9.51 -0.08
CA GLY A 39 -16.61 10.58 0.42
C GLY A 39 -16.24 11.09 1.83
N GLY A 40 -15.01 10.85 2.28
CA GLY A 40 -14.56 11.20 3.63
C GLY A 40 -15.00 10.22 4.72
N TYR A 41 -15.38 9.00 4.34
CA TYR A 41 -15.76 7.93 5.27
C TYR A 41 -14.88 6.68 5.10
N CYS A 42 -14.69 5.93 6.19
CA CYS A 42 -13.97 4.67 6.14
C CYS A 42 -14.66 3.68 5.20
N GLU A 43 -13.95 3.22 4.17
CA GLU A 43 -14.50 2.33 3.14
C GLU A 43 -14.81 0.91 3.66
N ARG A 44 -14.35 0.59 4.88
CA ARG A 44 -14.63 -0.68 5.57
C ARG A 44 -15.81 -0.62 6.52
N CYS A 45 -15.90 0.43 7.36
CA CYS A 45 -16.88 0.49 8.45
C CYS A 45 -17.82 1.70 8.41
N GLY A 46 -17.65 2.60 7.44
CA GLY A 46 -18.50 3.79 7.25
C GLY A 46 -18.29 4.92 8.26
N LYS A 47 -17.37 4.78 9.23
CA LYS A 47 -17.09 5.84 10.20
C LYS A 47 -16.32 6.99 9.53
N GLY A 48 -16.76 8.22 9.77
CA GLY A 48 -16.01 9.43 9.42
C GLY A 48 -14.92 9.76 10.45
N GLY A 49 -14.18 10.83 10.21
CA GLY A 49 -13.14 11.34 11.10
C GLY A 49 -11.73 11.17 10.53
N TYR A 50 -10.76 10.83 11.37
CA TYR A 50 -9.38 10.62 10.94
C TYR A 50 -9.23 9.36 10.09
N LEU A 51 -8.92 9.54 8.80
CA LEU A 51 -8.72 8.49 7.82
C LEU A 51 -7.27 8.44 7.35
N GLU A 52 -6.75 7.23 7.16
CA GLU A 52 -5.48 6.97 6.52
C GLU A 52 -5.69 6.18 5.23
N CYS A 53 -4.86 6.47 4.22
CA CYS A 53 -4.86 5.73 2.96
C CYS A 53 -3.98 4.49 3.12
N ALA A 54 -4.63 3.32 3.13
CA ALA A 54 -4.00 2.04 3.41
C ALA A 54 -3.94 1.18 2.16
N HIS A 55 -2.87 0.40 2.01
CA HIS A 55 -2.74 -0.53 0.89
C HIS A 55 -3.65 -1.76 1.07
N LEU A 56 -4.47 -2.05 0.07
CA LEU A 56 -5.30 -3.25 0.00
C LEU A 56 -4.51 -4.51 -0.38
N ILE A 57 -3.37 -4.32 -1.06
CA ILE A 57 -2.40 -5.36 -1.38
C ILE A 57 -1.06 -5.01 -0.72
N ARG A 58 -0.31 -6.00 -0.23
CA ARG A 58 0.98 -5.73 0.39
C ARG A 58 1.91 -4.96 -0.56
N ARG A 59 2.54 -3.91 -0.03
CA ARG A 59 3.41 -2.99 -0.77
C ARG A 59 4.45 -3.70 -1.66
N TRP A 60 5.00 -4.82 -1.21
CA TRP A 60 6.02 -5.58 -1.94
C TRP A 60 5.46 -6.43 -3.10
N LYS A 61 4.15 -6.70 -3.11
CA LYS A 61 3.44 -7.38 -4.20
C LYS A 61 3.00 -6.43 -5.31
N VAL A 62 3.20 -5.12 -5.16
CA VAL A 62 2.96 -4.14 -6.23
C VAL A 62 4.03 -4.29 -7.32
N GLU A 63 3.62 -4.69 -8.51
CA GLU A 63 4.52 -5.03 -9.63
C GLU A 63 4.98 -3.81 -10.42
N VAL A 64 4.07 -2.86 -10.69
CA VAL A 64 4.33 -1.66 -11.50
C VAL A 64 4.29 -0.42 -10.61
N GLU A 65 3.09 -0.01 -10.19
CA GLU A 65 2.86 1.13 -9.32
C GLU A 65 1.51 1.01 -8.60
N THR A 66 1.38 1.69 -7.46
CA THR A 66 0.13 1.74 -6.71
C THR A 66 -0.89 2.57 -7.46
N THR A 67 -2.07 1.99 -7.71
CA THR A 67 -3.21 2.66 -8.31
C THR A 67 -4.28 3.00 -7.26
N ILE A 68 -5.29 3.78 -7.66
CA ILE A 68 -6.47 4.06 -6.83
C ILE A 68 -7.17 2.78 -6.36
N ASN A 69 -7.13 1.71 -7.15
CA ASN A 69 -7.78 0.44 -6.84
C ASN A 69 -6.97 -0.44 -5.87
N ASP A 70 -5.70 -0.09 -5.62
CA ASP A 70 -4.81 -0.81 -4.69
C ASP A 70 -4.85 -0.24 -3.27
N VAL A 71 -5.63 0.81 -3.02
CA VAL A 71 -5.71 1.52 -1.74
C VAL A 71 -7.15 1.73 -1.29
N ALA A 72 -7.33 1.91 0.02
CA ALA A 72 -8.59 2.33 0.61
C ALA A 72 -8.38 3.35 1.74
N MET A 73 -9.35 4.24 1.93
CA MET A 73 -9.41 5.16 3.06
C MET A 73 -10.02 4.46 4.27
N LEU A 74 -9.24 4.31 5.34
CA LEU A 74 -9.62 3.54 6.52
C LEU A 74 -9.50 4.36 7.80
N CYS A 75 -10.41 4.14 8.74
CA CYS A 75 -10.40 4.86 10.01
C CYS A 75 -9.26 4.40 10.93
N GLY A 76 -8.64 5.37 11.59
CA GLY A 76 -7.64 5.20 12.64
C GLY A 76 -6.27 4.73 12.13
N PRO A 77 -5.20 4.95 12.91
CA PRO A 77 -3.85 4.63 12.45
C PRO A 77 -3.57 3.13 12.50
N SER A 78 -2.68 2.65 11.60
CA SER A 78 -2.25 1.24 11.53
C SER A 78 -1.64 0.73 12.85
N VAL A 79 -1.07 1.61 13.66
CA VAL A 79 -0.42 1.25 14.94
C VAL A 79 -1.41 0.96 16.08
N ASN A 80 -2.66 1.43 15.98
CA ASN A 80 -3.64 1.26 17.04
C ASN A 80 -4.52 0.03 16.77
N THR A 81 -4.49 -0.94 17.69
CA THR A 81 -5.33 -2.14 17.61
C THR A 81 -6.82 -1.78 17.53
N GLY A 82 -7.56 -2.50 16.68
CA GLY A 82 -9.01 -2.33 16.53
C GLY A 82 -9.44 -1.24 15.53
N THR A 83 -8.50 -0.47 14.98
CA THR A 83 -8.78 0.42 13.84
C THR A 83 -8.93 -0.38 12.55
N CYS A 84 -9.64 0.16 11.56
CA CYS A 84 -9.80 -0.57 10.29
C CYS A 84 -8.47 -0.69 9.54
N HIS A 85 -7.59 0.31 9.63
CA HIS A 85 -6.25 0.25 9.06
C HIS A 85 -5.43 -0.89 9.71
N ASN A 86 -5.39 -0.96 11.04
CA ASN A 86 -4.72 -2.04 11.75
C ASN A 86 -5.30 -3.42 11.41
N ILE A 87 -6.63 -3.53 11.35
CA ILE A 87 -7.30 -4.81 11.09
C ILE A 87 -6.86 -5.39 9.74
N ILE A 88 -6.81 -4.58 8.67
CA ILE A 88 -6.40 -5.07 7.35
C ILE A 88 -4.91 -5.43 7.29
N ASP A 89 -4.08 -4.75 8.07
CA ASP A 89 -2.64 -5.01 8.10
C ASP A 89 -2.29 -6.27 8.89
N TYR A 90 -3.00 -6.56 9.98
CA TYR A 90 -2.54 -7.57 10.93
C TYR A 90 -3.43 -8.82 11.03
N THR A 91 -4.71 -8.74 10.69
CA THR A 91 -5.64 -9.89 10.84
C THR A 91 -5.89 -10.62 9.52
N SER A 92 -6.17 -11.93 9.56
CA SER A 92 -6.50 -12.70 8.35
C SER A 92 -7.79 -12.22 7.69
N LYS A 93 -8.86 -12.02 8.48
CA LYS A 93 -10.13 -11.48 8.00
C LYS A 93 -9.99 -10.10 7.36
N GLY A 94 -9.12 -9.25 7.89
CA GLY A 94 -8.84 -7.94 7.32
C GLY A 94 -8.12 -8.04 5.97
N LYS A 95 -7.19 -8.97 5.82
CA LYS A 95 -6.49 -9.23 4.55
C LYS A 95 -7.43 -9.81 3.49
N GLU A 96 -8.28 -10.75 3.87
CA GLU A 96 -9.32 -11.31 2.99
C GLU A 96 -10.25 -10.21 2.48
N TRP A 97 -10.78 -9.38 3.39
CA TRP A 97 -11.59 -8.22 3.03
C TRP A 97 -10.86 -7.28 2.07
N ALA A 98 -9.57 -7.00 2.32
CA ALA A 98 -8.80 -6.10 1.48
C ALA A 98 -8.61 -6.64 0.04
N GLU A 99 -8.37 -7.95 -0.10
CA GLU A 99 -8.27 -8.61 -1.40
C GLU A 99 -9.61 -8.62 -2.14
N GLU A 100 -10.71 -8.91 -1.46
CA GLU A 100 -12.07 -8.88 -2.03
C GLU A 100 -12.47 -7.47 -2.46
N TYR A 101 -12.22 -6.48 -1.61
CA TYR A 101 -12.53 -5.09 -1.89
C TYR A 101 -11.71 -4.57 -3.09
N ARG A 102 -10.41 -4.89 -3.14
CA ARG A 102 -9.56 -4.61 -4.30
C ARG A 102 -10.13 -5.23 -5.57
N LYS A 103 -10.51 -6.51 -5.55
CA LYS A 103 -11.13 -7.19 -6.70
C LYS A 103 -12.41 -6.49 -7.14
N LYS A 104 -13.24 -6.01 -6.20
CA LYS A 104 -14.45 -5.25 -6.50
C LYS A 104 -14.12 -3.94 -7.23
N LEU A 105 -13.13 -3.18 -6.75
CA LEU A 105 -12.71 -1.92 -7.38
C LEU A 105 -12.25 -2.12 -8.83
N TYR A 106 -11.48 -3.18 -9.12
CA TYR A 106 -11.08 -3.50 -10.50
C TYR A 106 -12.21 -4.00 -11.40
N LYS A 107 -13.35 -4.44 -10.85
CA LYS A 107 -14.53 -4.85 -11.63
C LYS A 107 -15.50 -3.70 -11.91
N MET A 108 -15.41 -2.60 -11.15
CA MET A 108 -16.30 -1.43 -11.28
C MET A 108 -15.73 -0.37 -12.23
N ASN A 109 -14.46 -0.49 -12.61
CA ASN A 109 -13.81 0.28 -13.67
C ASN A 109 -13.87 -0.48 -14.99
#